data_AF-A0A3D0M7K7-F1
#
_entry.id   AF-A0A3D0M7K7-F1
#
_cell.length_a   1.000
_cell.length_b   1.000
_cell.length_c   1.000
_cell.angle_alpha   90.00
_cell.angle_beta   90.00
_cell.angle_gamma   90.00
#
_symmetry.space_group_name_H-M   'P 1'
#
loop_
_entity.id
_entity.type
_entity.pdbx_description
1 polymer ?
#
loop_
_entity_poly.entity_id
_entity_poly.type
_entity_poly.pdbx_seq_one_letter_code
_entity_poly.pdbx_strand_id
1 'polypeptide(L)'
;CVGYSVQISRKPRFDPDRAKAANIPLPYWHCLQNGETVRGEDGTVFTPDMVLGGARRGLKVTYVTDSRPKDTIVSLAKGSDLFICEGMYGAKDKQEKAKEHKHMSFQEAAAMAKAAGVSELWLTHFSPAMPQPKDYLPEAAAIFANTRIGRDRQTRELTFEED
;
A
#
# COMPACT_ATOMS: atom_id res chain seq x y z
N CYS A 1 13.58 12.81 9.32
CA CYS A 1 13.18 11.53 8.69
C CYS A 1 11.95 11.77 7.83
N VAL A 2 11.89 11.12 6.66
CA VAL A 2 10.78 11.18 5.69
C VAL A 2 10.33 9.75 5.41
N GLY A 3 9.03 9.51 5.41
CA GLY A 3 8.43 8.29 4.90
C GLY A 3 7.87 8.53 3.49
N TYR A 4 7.94 7.51 2.64
CA TYR A 4 7.44 7.56 1.27
C TYR A 4 6.26 6.62 1.11
N SER A 5 5.29 7.01 0.29
CA SER A 5 4.26 6.09 -0.20
C SER A 5 4.18 6.19 -1.71
N VAL A 6 4.28 5.05 -2.37
CA VAL A 6 4.13 4.90 -3.81
C VAL A 6 2.78 4.26 -4.07
N GLN A 7 1.97 4.90 -4.92
CA GLN A 7 0.64 4.43 -5.29
C GLN A 7 0.57 4.26 -6.80
N ILE A 8 0.03 3.13 -7.24
CA ILE A 8 -0.25 2.84 -8.64
C ILE A 8 -1.77 2.75 -8.77
N SER A 9 -2.37 3.80 -9.35
CA SER A 9 -3.81 3.84 -9.62
C SER A 9 -4.19 2.83 -10.70
N ARG A 10 -5.39 2.24 -10.56
CA ARG A 10 -5.94 1.30 -11.55
C ARG A 10 -7.13 1.95 -12.23
N LYS A 11 -7.08 2.06 -13.56
CA LYS A 11 -8.21 2.58 -14.35
C LYS A 11 -9.41 1.62 -14.24
N PRO A 12 -10.66 2.13 -14.21
CA PRO A 12 -11.85 1.30 -14.34
C PRO A 12 -11.79 0.43 -15.61
N ARG A 13 -12.43 -0.74 -15.56
CA ARG A 13 -12.50 -1.62 -16.74
C ARG A 13 -13.47 -1.01 -17.74
N PHE A 14 -13.05 -0.91 -18.99
CA PHE A 14 -13.93 -0.56 -20.10
C PHE A 14 -14.85 -1.74 -20.43
N ASP A 15 -16.12 -1.44 -20.69
CA ASP A 15 -17.18 -2.39 -21.02
C ASP A 15 -17.64 -2.18 -22.47
N PRO A 16 -17.15 -3.01 -23.42
CA PRO A 16 -17.54 -2.92 -24.82
C PRO A 16 -19.03 -3.15 -25.06
N ASP A 17 -19.69 -3.96 -24.23
CA ASP A 17 -21.07 -4.34 -24.46
C ASP A 17 -22.01 -3.22 -24.02
N ARG A 18 -21.67 -2.50 -22.95
CA ARG A 18 -22.34 -1.23 -22.61
C ARG A 18 -22.16 -0.17 -23.70
N ALA A 19 -20.95 -0.04 -24.26
CA ALA A 19 -20.67 0.92 -25.34
C ALA A 19 -21.50 0.62 -26.60
N LYS A 20 -21.61 -0.66 -27.00
CA LYS A 20 -22.45 -1.10 -28.11
C LYS A 20 -23.94 -0.87 -27.81
N ALA A 21 -24.41 -1.23 -26.61
CA ALA A 21 -25.80 -1.05 -26.21
C ALA A 21 -26.22 0.43 -26.20
N ALA A 22 -25.29 1.33 -25.86
CA ALA A 22 -25.49 2.77 -25.91
C ALA A 22 -25.27 3.39 -27.31
N ASN A 23 -25.07 2.58 -28.35
CA ASN A 23 -24.81 3.00 -29.73
C ASN A 23 -23.65 3.99 -29.85
N ILE A 24 -22.59 3.84 -29.04
CA ILE A 24 -21.43 4.73 -29.05
C ILE A 24 -20.49 4.34 -30.20
N PRO A 25 -20.19 5.24 -31.15
CA PRO A 25 -19.23 4.97 -32.22
C PRO A 25 -17.82 4.60 -31.70
N LEU A 26 -17.19 3.63 -32.34
CA LEU A 26 -15.83 3.15 -32.02
C LEU A 26 -14.76 4.27 -31.89
N PRO A 27 -14.75 5.33 -32.71
CA PRO A 27 -13.77 6.41 -32.57
C PRO A 27 -13.75 7.09 -31.20
N TYR A 28 -14.88 7.06 -30.48
CA TYR A 28 -15.04 7.69 -29.17
C TYR A 28 -14.60 6.81 -28.00
N TRP A 29 -14.41 5.51 -28.21
CA TRP A 29 -14.16 4.55 -27.12
C TRP A 29 -12.85 4.84 -26.38
N HIS A 30 -11.79 5.22 -27.09
CA HIS A 30 -10.50 5.55 -26.49
C HIS A 30 -10.59 6.79 -25.57
N CYS A 31 -11.30 7.83 -26.02
CA CYS A 31 -11.54 9.03 -25.21
C CYS A 31 -12.30 8.69 -23.93
N LEU A 32 -13.40 7.93 -24.06
CA LEU A 32 -14.21 7.52 -22.92
C LEU A 32 -13.44 6.63 -21.95
N GLN A 33 -12.60 5.71 -22.46
CA GLN A 33 -11.72 4.88 -21.63
C GLN A 33 -10.71 5.71 -20.82
N ASN A 34 -10.31 6.87 -21.34
CA ASN A 34 -9.40 7.79 -20.66
C ASN A 34 -10.10 8.80 -19.74
N GLY A 35 -11.43 8.70 -19.60
CA GLY A 35 -12.19 9.60 -18.73
C GLY A 35 -12.60 10.91 -19.40
N GLU A 36 -12.52 10.99 -20.72
CA GLU A 36 -12.90 12.18 -21.48
C GLU A 36 -14.36 12.09 -21.92
N THR A 37 -15.13 13.15 -21.68
CA THR A 37 -16.48 13.33 -22.24
C THR A 37 -16.37 13.83 -23.67
N VAL A 38 -17.09 13.20 -24.60
CA VAL A 38 -17.03 13.53 -26.03
C VAL A 38 -18.42 13.80 -26.59
N ARG A 39 -18.49 14.66 -27.61
CA ARG A 39 -19.73 15.01 -28.30
C ARG A 39 -19.73 14.41 -29.69
N GLY A 40 -20.77 13.64 -30.00
CA GLY A 40 -21.04 13.08 -31.32
C GLY A 40 -21.41 14.13 -32.35
N GLU A 41 -21.32 13.76 -33.62
CA GLU A 41 -21.68 14.60 -34.76
C GLU A 41 -23.16 15.00 -34.76
N ASP A 42 -24.03 14.14 -34.21
CA ASP A 42 -25.45 14.37 -33.98
C ASP A 42 -25.75 15.28 -32.77
N GLY A 43 -24.69 15.71 -32.05
CA GLY A 43 -24.79 16.51 -30.85
C GLY A 43 -24.96 15.71 -29.56
N THR A 44 -25.08 14.38 -29.62
CA THR A 44 -25.17 13.48 -28.46
C THR A 44 -23.91 13.57 -27.61
N VAL A 45 -24.04 13.56 -26.28
CA VAL A 45 -22.91 13.62 -25.36
C VAL A 45 -22.68 12.23 -24.77
N PHE A 46 -21.47 11.69 -24.96
CA PHE A 46 -21.04 10.42 -24.39
C PHE A 46 -20.12 10.69 -23.20
N THR A 47 -20.39 10.05 -22.07
CA THR A 47 -19.63 10.21 -20.83
C THR A 47 -18.95 8.90 -20.42
N PRO A 48 -17.78 8.96 -19.76
CA PRO A 48 -17.03 7.75 -19.38
C PRO A 48 -17.84 6.76 -18.53
N ASP A 49 -18.73 7.24 -17.67
CA ASP A 49 -19.57 6.40 -16.81
C ASP A 49 -20.53 5.51 -17.59
N MET A 50 -20.82 5.82 -18.87
CA MET A 50 -21.62 4.97 -19.75
C MET A 50 -20.92 3.65 -20.09
N VAL A 51 -19.59 3.62 -20.06
CA VAL A 51 -18.77 2.50 -20.56
C VAL A 51 -17.72 2.01 -19.55
N LEU A 52 -17.44 2.76 -18.50
CA LEU A 52 -16.51 2.37 -17.45
C LEU A 52 -17.25 1.67 -16.31
N GLY A 53 -16.66 0.58 -15.81
CA GLY A 53 -17.10 -0.09 -14.59
C GLY A 53 -16.78 0.71 -13.32
N GLY A 54 -16.97 0.08 -12.15
CA GLY A 54 -16.65 0.70 -10.86
C GLY A 54 -15.17 1.04 -10.69
N ALA A 55 -14.89 1.87 -9.68
CA ALA A 55 -13.52 2.16 -9.27
C ALA A 55 -12.81 0.86 -8.85
N ARG A 56 -11.58 0.68 -9.30
CA ARG A 56 -10.78 -0.51 -9.00
C ARG A 56 -9.65 -0.15 -8.05
N ARG A 57 -9.39 -1.00 -7.07
CA ARG A 57 -8.30 -0.79 -6.12
C ARG A 57 -6.96 -0.80 -6.84
N GLY A 58 -6.16 0.23 -6.60
CA GLY A 58 -4.77 0.31 -7.04
C GLY A 58 -3.84 -0.45 -6.11
N LEU A 59 -2.53 -0.34 -6.35
CA LEU A 59 -1.49 -0.84 -5.45
C LEU A 59 -0.89 0.30 -4.64
N LYS A 60 -0.50 0.00 -3.41
CA LYS A 60 0.16 0.96 -2.53
C LYS A 60 1.27 0.30 -1.72
N VAL A 61 2.46 0.90 -1.76
CA VAL A 61 3.60 0.54 -0.90
C VAL A 61 3.97 1.75 -0.05
N THR A 62 4.23 1.53 1.23
CA THR A 62 4.74 2.57 2.13
C THR A 62 6.07 2.15 2.71
N TYR A 63 7.07 3.03 2.66
CA TYR A 63 8.40 2.81 3.21
C TYR A 63 8.73 3.90 4.22
N VAL A 64 8.98 3.51 5.46
CA VAL A 64 9.34 4.40 6.56
C VAL A 64 10.68 3.96 7.14
N THR A 65 11.62 4.89 7.13
CA THR A 65 12.94 4.76 7.76
C THR A 65 12.92 5.33 9.19
N ASP A 66 14.10 5.36 9.81
CA ASP A 66 14.45 5.81 11.16
C ASP A 66 13.59 6.96 11.73
N SER A 67 12.70 6.63 12.65
CA SER A 67 11.69 7.47 13.26
C SER A 67 11.19 6.81 14.57
N ARG A 68 10.50 7.62 15.37
CA ARG A 68 9.61 7.11 16.41
C ARG A 68 8.20 6.89 15.84
N PRO A 69 7.36 6.04 16.47
CA PRO A 69 5.98 5.86 16.07
C PRO A 69 5.22 7.19 16.08
N LYS A 70 4.43 7.43 15.04
CA LYS A 70 3.62 8.66 14.86
C LYS A 70 2.33 8.33 14.12
N ASP A 71 1.26 9.02 14.46
CA ASP A 71 -0.04 8.85 13.79
C ASP A 71 0.00 9.25 12.31
N THR A 72 0.92 10.16 11.94
CA THR A 72 1.17 10.53 10.55
C THR A 72 1.72 9.36 9.72
N ILE A 73 2.49 8.45 10.33
CA ILE A 73 2.97 7.22 9.69
C ILE A 73 1.82 6.26 9.47
N VAL A 74 0.95 6.08 10.48
CA VAL A 74 -0.25 5.25 10.38
C VAL A 74 -1.16 5.76 9.25
N SER A 75 -1.36 7.07 9.19
CA SER A 75 -2.14 7.74 8.15
C SER A 75 -1.53 7.56 6.76
N LEU A 76 -0.20 7.70 6.65
CA LEU A 76 0.54 7.49 5.40
C LEU A 76 0.45 6.03 4.92
N ALA A 77 0.59 5.07 5.83
CA ALA A 77 0.57 3.64 5.56
C ALA A 77 -0.84 3.06 5.36
N LYS A 78 -1.90 3.85 5.60
CA LYS A 78 -3.27 3.35 5.59
C LYS A 78 -3.60 2.59 4.30
N GLY A 79 -4.01 1.32 4.44
CA GLY A 79 -4.41 0.45 3.33
C GLY A 79 -3.29 0.09 2.34
N SER A 80 -2.02 0.19 2.74
CA SER A 80 -0.90 -0.25 1.90
C SER A 80 -0.89 -1.78 1.75
N ASP A 81 -0.62 -2.27 0.54
CA ASP A 81 -0.39 -3.69 0.27
C ASP A 81 0.90 -4.16 0.94
N LEU A 82 1.91 -3.30 1.00
CA LEU A 82 3.15 -3.54 1.70
C LEU A 82 3.57 -2.31 2.49
N PHE A 83 3.76 -2.48 3.78
CA PHE A 83 4.37 -1.49 4.66
C PHE A 83 5.76 -1.97 5.08
N ILE A 84 6.79 -1.28 4.65
CA ILE A 84 8.18 -1.52 5.04
C ILE A 84 8.51 -0.48 6.11
N CYS A 85 8.77 -0.92 7.33
CA CYS A 85 9.01 -0.06 8.46
C CYS A 85 10.23 -0.52 9.23
N GLU A 86 10.95 0.42 9.85
CA GLU A 86 12.03 0.04 10.74
C GLU A 86 11.52 -0.81 11.92
N GLY A 87 12.43 -1.62 12.44
CA GLY A 87 12.36 -2.18 13.78
C GLY A 87 13.80 -2.32 14.25
N MET A 88 14.30 -1.36 15.01
CA MET A 88 15.68 -1.41 15.52
C MET A 88 15.83 -2.49 16.59
N TYR A 89 14.82 -2.64 17.43
CA TYR A 89 14.86 -3.50 18.61
C TYR A 89 13.70 -4.51 18.63
N GLY A 90 14.01 -5.80 18.82
CA GLY A 90 13.01 -6.85 18.99
C GLY A 90 12.67 -7.15 20.45
N ALA A 91 13.66 -7.10 21.35
CA ALA A 91 13.48 -7.45 22.75
C ALA A 91 12.75 -6.36 23.56
N LYS A 92 11.79 -6.76 24.40
CA LYS A 92 10.98 -5.84 25.22
C LYS A 92 11.79 -4.98 26.19
N ASP A 93 12.89 -5.52 26.73
CA ASP A 93 13.78 -4.82 27.66
C ASP A 93 14.59 -3.68 26.99
N LYS A 94 14.57 -3.61 25.65
CA LYS A 94 15.23 -2.54 24.87
C LYS A 94 14.29 -1.39 24.51
N GLN A 95 13.04 -1.40 24.98
CA GLN A 95 12.06 -0.37 24.64
C GLN A 95 12.50 1.05 25.04
N GLU A 96 13.15 1.22 26.19
CA GLU A 96 13.68 2.53 26.61
C GLU A 96 14.84 2.98 25.70
N LYS A 97 15.71 2.06 25.26
CA LYS A 97 16.76 2.37 24.27
C LYS A 97 16.17 2.79 22.93
N ALA A 98 15.05 2.20 22.52
CA ALA A 98 14.33 2.61 21.30
C ALA A 98 13.91 4.08 21.39
N LYS A 99 13.35 4.50 22.53
CA LYS A 99 12.97 5.90 22.77
C LYS A 99 14.18 6.83 22.81
N GLU A 100 15.22 6.46 23.57
CA GLU A 100 16.46 7.23 23.73
C GLU A 100 17.14 7.48 22.38
N HIS A 101 17.27 6.44 21.56
CA HIS A 101 17.90 6.52 20.23
C HIS A 101 16.93 6.89 19.11
N LYS A 102 15.68 7.22 19.43
CA LYS A 102 14.66 7.69 18.48
C LYS A 102 14.31 6.70 17.36
N HIS A 103 14.38 5.41 17.66
CA HIS A 103 14.03 4.28 16.77
C HIS A 103 12.80 3.53 17.24
N MET A 104 12.23 2.67 16.41
CA MET A 104 11.09 1.81 16.81
C MET A 104 11.51 0.43 17.29
N SER A 105 10.68 -0.15 18.15
CA SER A 105 10.68 -1.60 18.37
C SER A 105 9.80 -2.33 17.35
N PHE A 106 9.98 -3.64 17.25
CA PHE A 106 9.19 -4.49 16.34
C PHE A 106 7.70 -4.41 16.67
N GLN A 107 7.38 -4.38 17.97
CA GLN A 107 6.02 -4.35 18.49
C GLN A 107 5.33 -3.03 18.12
N GLU A 108 6.07 -1.92 18.13
CA GLU A 108 5.54 -0.61 17.72
C GLU A 108 5.25 -0.54 16.23
N ALA A 109 6.17 -1.02 15.40
CA ALA A 109 5.95 -1.12 13.95
C ALA A 109 4.76 -2.03 13.63
N ALA A 110 4.64 -3.17 14.32
CA ALA A 110 3.50 -4.08 14.19
C ALA A 110 2.17 -3.43 14.64
N ALA A 111 2.18 -2.66 15.72
CA ALA A 111 1.00 -1.94 16.18
C ALA A 111 0.55 -0.88 15.15
N MET A 112 1.49 -0.15 14.56
CA MET A 112 1.18 0.80 13.49
C MET A 112 0.65 0.10 12.22
N ALA A 113 1.25 -1.03 11.82
CA ALA A 113 0.77 -1.81 10.68
C ALA A 113 -0.69 -2.26 10.88
N LYS A 114 -1.01 -2.79 12.07
CA LYS A 114 -2.38 -3.15 12.45
C LYS A 114 -3.32 -1.95 12.39
N ALA A 115 -2.93 -0.82 12.98
CA ALA A 115 -3.75 0.39 13.01
C ALA A 115 -3.98 0.99 11.61
N ALA A 116 -2.98 0.88 10.73
CA ALA A 116 -3.08 1.34 9.34
C ALA A 116 -3.90 0.38 8.45
N GLY A 117 -4.20 -0.83 8.91
CA GLY A 117 -4.93 -1.83 8.11
C GLY A 117 -4.16 -2.20 6.84
N VAL A 118 -2.85 -2.40 6.95
CA VAL A 118 -2.00 -2.82 5.83
C VAL A 118 -2.13 -4.33 5.59
N SER A 119 -1.86 -4.77 4.36
CA SER A 119 -1.92 -6.19 4.04
C SER A 119 -0.71 -6.95 4.58
N GLU A 120 0.50 -6.37 4.52
CA GLU A 120 1.76 -7.01 4.94
C GLU A 120 2.75 -6.00 5.54
N LEU A 121 3.49 -6.39 6.58
CA LEU A 121 4.54 -5.60 7.23
C LEU A 121 5.90 -6.26 7.01
N TRP A 122 6.88 -5.51 6.51
CA TRP A 122 8.29 -5.88 6.54
C TRP A 122 9.02 -5.02 7.55
N LEU A 123 9.64 -5.68 8.54
CA LEU A 123 10.56 -5.04 9.48
C LEU A 123 11.95 -4.95 8.84
N THR A 124 12.61 -3.80 8.97
CA THR A 124 13.98 -3.57 8.49
C THR A 124 14.79 -2.75 9.50
N HIS A 125 16.04 -2.41 9.17
CA HIS A 125 16.88 -1.50 9.96
C HIS A 125 17.11 -1.99 11.40
N PHE A 126 17.62 -3.22 11.51
CA PHE A 126 17.85 -3.90 12.79
C PHE A 126 19.13 -3.42 13.49
N SER A 127 19.14 -3.51 14.82
CA SER A 127 20.34 -3.27 15.61
C SER A 127 21.44 -4.27 15.24
N PRO A 128 22.70 -3.83 15.00
CA PRO A 128 23.83 -4.73 14.81
C PRO A 128 24.09 -5.65 16.02
N ALA A 129 23.65 -5.24 17.21
CA ALA A 129 23.74 -6.04 18.43
C ALA A 129 22.65 -7.15 18.52
N MET A 130 21.74 -7.21 17.56
CA MET A 130 20.69 -8.21 17.45
C MET A 130 20.99 -9.13 16.25
N PRO A 131 21.85 -10.16 16.41
CA PRO A 131 22.30 -11.00 15.30
C PRO A 131 21.19 -11.87 14.71
N GLN A 132 20.14 -12.15 15.48
CA GLN A 132 19.01 -12.99 15.06
C GLN A 132 17.67 -12.24 15.21
N PRO A 133 17.34 -11.31 14.29
CA PRO A 133 16.06 -10.60 14.31
C PRO A 133 14.83 -11.54 14.28
N LYS A 134 14.97 -12.70 13.65
CA LYS A 134 13.89 -13.70 13.50
C LYS A 134 13.38 -14.25 14.84
N ASP A 135 14.22 -14.27 15.86
CA ASP A 135 13.84 -14.78 17.19
C ASP A 135 12.74 -13.93 17.84
N TYR A 136 12.65 -12.66 17.44
CA TYR A 136 11.66 -11.70 17.95
C TYR A 136 10.43 -11.55 17.05
N LEU A 137 10.39 -12.26 15.91
CA LEU A 137 9.23 -12.24 15.00
C LEU A 137 7.93 -12.68 15.69
N PRO A 138 7.89 -13.71 16.55
CA PRO A 138 6.66 -14.14 17.20
C PRO A 138 5.97 -13.03 18.00
N GLU A 139 6.73 -12.13 18.61
CA GLU A 139 6.19 -11.02 19.40
C GLU A 139 5.51 -9.96 18.53
N ALA A 140 6.10 -9.64 17.39
CA ALA A 140 5.52 -8.74 16.41
C ALA A 140 4.30 -9.37 15.72
N ALA A 141 4.41 -10.65 15.36
CA ALA A 141 3.36 -11.42 14.70
C ALA A 141 2.13 -11.61 15.60
N ALA A 142 2.31 -11.66 16.93
CA ALA A 142 1.20 -11.67 17.88
C ALA A 142 0.34 -10.39 17.83
N ILE A 143 0.93 -9.26 17.42
CA ILE A 143 0.22 -7.98 17.23
C ILE A 143 -0.36 -7.90 15.81
N PHE A 144 0.46 -8.22 14.81
CA PHE A 144 0.08 -8.20 13.40
C PHE A 144 0.62 -9.43 12.67
N ALA A 145 -0.26 -10.40 12.39
CA ALA A 145 0.13 -11.73 11.94
C ALA A 145 0.95 -11.76 10.65
N ASN A 146 0.64 -10.90 9.67
CA ASN A 146 1.37 -10.84 8.39
C ASN A 146 2.63 -9.95 8.49
N THR A 147 3.45 -10.20 9.49
CA THR A 147 4.75 -9.54 9.68
C THR A 147 5.87 -10.44 9.15
N ARG A 148 6.85 -9.85 8.47
CA ARG A 148 8.07 -10.52 8.01
C ARG A 148 9.32 -9.76 8.44
N ILE A 149 10.38 -10.52 8.68
CA ILE A 149 11.73 -9.98 8.85
C ILE A 149 12.33 -9.74 7.47
N GLY A 150 12.62 -8.47 7.17
CA GLY A 150 13.38 -8.05 6.00
C GLY A 150 14.74 -8.73 5.94
N ARG A 151 15.19 -9.09 4.74
CA ARG A 151 16.53 -9.62 4.49
C ARG A 151 17.12 -9.01 3.22
N ASP A 152 18.43 -9.04 3.11
CA ASP A 152 19.13 -8.58 1.92
C ASP A 152 18.61 -9.28 0.66
N ARG A 153 18.39 -8.48 -0.38
CA ARG A 153 17.87 -8.93 -1.69
C ARG A 153 16.47 -9.58 -1.62
N GLN A 154 15.70 -9.33 -0.56
CA GLN A 154 14.31 -9.78 -0.51
C GLN A 154 13.46 -9.07 -1.56
N THR A 155 12.63 -9.84 -2.25
CA THR A 155 11.72 -9.34 -3.28
C THR A 155 10.29 -9.74 -2.97
N ARG A 156 9.34 -8.93 -3.46
CA ARG A 156 7.90 -9.18 -3.41
C ARG A 156 7.28 -8.67 -4.70
N GLU A 157 6.51 -9.53 -5.34
CA GLU A 157 5.64 -9.14 -6.43
C GLU A 157 4.26 -8.80 -5.85
N LEU A 158 3.69 -7.67 -6.27
CA LEU A 158 2.35 -7.25 -5.91
C LEU A 158 1.52 -7.22 -7.20
N THR A 159 0.42 -7.96 -7.19
CA THR A 159 -0.55 -8.00 -8.28
C THR A 159 -1.82 -7.30 -7.85
N PHE A 160 -2.52 -6.69 -8.81
CA PHE A 160 -3.86 -6.17 -8.52
C PHE A 160 -4.79 -7.33 -8.18
N GLU A 161 -5.64 -7.14 -7.17
CA GLU A 161 -6.72 -8.08 -6.88
C GLU A 161 -7.61 -8.25 -8.12
N GLU A 162 -8.02 -9.50 -8.38
CA GLU A 162 -9.02 -9.79 -9.39
C GLU A 162 -10.41 -9.48 -8.81
N ASP A 163 -11.25 -8.82 -9.62
CA ASP A 163 -12.63 -8.49 -9.28
C ASP A 163 -13.55 -9.66 -9.67
#